data_AF-A0A2W4XPX0-F1
#
_entry.id   AF-A0A2W4XPX0-F1
#
_cell.length_a   1.000
_cell.length_b   1.000
_cell.length_c   1.000
_cell.angle_alpha   90.00
_cell.angle_beta   90.00
_cell.angle_gamma   90.00
#
_symmetry.space_group_name_H-M   'P 1'
#
loop_
_entity.id
_entity.type
_entity.pdbx_description
1 polymer ?
#
loop_
_entity_poly.entity_id
_entity_poly.type
_entity_poly.pdbx_seq_one_letter_code
_entity_poly.pdbx_strand_id
1 'polypeptide(L)'
;MSNELASESVPKWSKMRETVPNLAALTYNIFDKNREDFWNLRKLFLAQPKVKEIVNSLGTRVFYATSNREGSKNLAEICISGKQTSFFLYLPSKHTGMDFNSSTGNPVKPKRFEIIFSELEDLFKLESVVQYIALSSTRGISSKERENLSANFEKNRLIHGRDCMPKWCTGKGYFAQLSFAYNNRSVFEELYPELVAKNPQGWWQEFQTQETDKLGWFVDLAIRAWRYKI
;
A
#
# COMPACT_ATOMS: atom_id res chain seq x y z
N MET A 1 -7.48 -38.94 44.68
CA MET A 1 -7.28 -37.47 44.72
C MET A 1 -6.35 -37.13 43.58
N SER A 2 -6.91 -36.49 42.56
CA SER A 2 -6.37 -36.34 41.22
C SER A 2 -5.46 -35.11 41.15
N ASN A 3 -4.22 -35.27 40.69
CA ASN A 3 -3.38 -34.14 40.30
C ASN A 3 -3.70 -33.81 38.84
N GLU A 4 -4.50 -32.76 38.63
CA GLU A 4 -4.67 -32.10 37.35
C GLU A 4 -3.38 -31.37 36.99
N LEU A 5 -2.62 -31.94 36.06
CA LEU A 5 -1.62 -31.21 35.31
C LEU A 5 -2.35 -30.27 34.35
N ALA A 6 -2.31 -28.98 34.65
CA ALA A 6 -2.71 -27.92 33.73
C ALA A 6 -1.91 -28.05 32.42
N SER A 7 -2.56 -28.59 31.39
CA SER A 7 -2.04 -28.52 30.03
C SER A 7 -2.20 -27.07 29.56
N GLU A 8 -1.13 -26.30 29.59
CA GLU A 8 -1.08 -25.00 28.92
C GLU A 8 -1.39 -25.21 27.43
N SER A 9 -2.54 -24.70 27.02
CA SER A 9 -2.99 -24.77 25.64
C SER A 9 -2.07 -23.92 24.77
N VAL A 10 -1.16 -24.58 24.05
CA VAL A 10 -0.45 -23.98 22.91
C VAL A 10 -1.48 -23.27 22.02
N PRO A 11 -1.32 -21.96 21.72
CA PRO A 11 -2.31 -21.26 20.92
C PRO A 11 -2.48 -21.95 19.56
N LYS A 12 -3.74 -22.14 19.15
CA LYS A 12 -4.18 -22.78 17.89
C LYS A 12 -3.74 -21.99 16.63
N TRP A 13 -2.45 -21.77 16.42
CA TRP A 13 -1.91 -21.22 15.17
C TRP A 13 -2.10 -22.19 13.98
N SER A 14 -2.23 -23.49 14.26
CA SER A 14 -2.42 -24.54 13.27
C SER A 14 -3.76 -24.49 12.54
N LYS A 15 -4.80 -23.88 13.12
CA LYS A 15 -6.15 -23.80 12.51
C LYS A 15 -6.35 -22.62 11.56
N MET A 16 -5.50 -21.58 11.60
CA MET A 16 -5.54 -20.49 10.61
C MET A 16 -5.00 -20.92 9.23
N ARG A 17 -4.36 -22.09 9.14
CA ARG A 17 -3.87 -22.70 7.89
C ARG A 17 -4.93 -23.47 7.12
N GLU A 18 -6.19 -23.49 7.56
CA GLU A 18 -7.32 -23.89 6.73
C GLU A 18 -7.61 -22.77 5.72
N THR A 19 -6.62 -22.53 4.86
CA THR A 19 -6.62 -21.55 3.79
C THR A 19 -7.53 -22.05 2.68
N VAL A 20 -8.37 -21.15 2.16
CA VAL A 20 -8.96 -21.29 0.84
C VAL A 20 -7.84 -21.75 -0.11
N PRO A 21 -7.97 -22.85 -0.88
CA PRO A 21 -6.88 -23.44 -1.67
C PRO A 21 -6.09 -22.42 -2.50
N ASN A 22 -6.76 -21.37 -2.95
CA ASN A 22 -6.17 -20.30 -3.74
C ASN A 22 -5.20 -19.41 -2.93
N LEU A 23 -5.46 -19.15 -1.65
CA LEU A 23 -4.52 -18.40 -0.80
C LEU A 23 -3.28 -19.23 -0.47
N ALA A 24 -3.46 -20.54 -0.25
CA ALA A 24 -2.34 -21.47 -0.08
C ALA A 24 -1.44 -21.46 -1.33
N ALA A 25 -2.04 -21.58 -2.52
CA ALA A 25 -1.32 -21.49 -3.78
C ALA A 25 -0.58 -20.15 -3.95
N LEU A 26 -1.18 -19.04 -3.55
CA LEU A 26 -0.52 -17.73 -3.59
C LEU A 26 0.70 -17.67 -2.67
N THR A 27 0.51 -18.03 -1.40
CA THR A 27 1.58 -17.96 -0.40
C THR A 27 2.74 -18.93 -0.65
N TYR A 28 2.47 -20.06 -1.30
CA TYR A 28 3.53 -20.98 -1.73
C TYR A 28 4.51 -20.32 -2.70
N ASN A 29 4.01 -19.48 -3.60
CA ASN A 29 4.83 -18.78 -4.60
C ASN A 29 5.52 -17.51 -4.07
N ILE A 30 5.23 -17.10 -2.83
CA ILE A 30 5.99 -16.06 -2.14
C ILE A 30 7.27 -16.71 -1.59
N PHE A 31 8.43 -16.12 -1.91
CA PHE A 31 9.73 -16.57 -1.38
C PHE A 31 9.69 -16.73 0.14
N ASP A 32 10.23 -17.84 0.65
CA ASP A 32 10.18 -18.21 2.06
C ASP A 32 10.57 -17.07 3.00
N LYS A 33 11.64 -16.33 2.67
CA LYS A 33 12.12 -15.18 3.45
C LYS A 33 11.08 -14.06 3.66
N ASN A 34 10.13 -13.91 2.74
CA ASN A 34 9.10 -12.87 2.77
C ASN A 34 7.77 -13.34 3.37
N ARG A 35 7.62 -14.63 3.73
CA ARG A 35 6.32 -15.19 4.11
C ARG A 35 5.81 -14.64 5.45
N GLU A 36 6.67 -14.47 6.44
CA GLU A 36 6.27 -13.93 7.74
C GLU A 36 5.81 -12.48 7.60
N ASP A 37 6.59 -11.66 6.90
CA ASP A 37 6.25 -10.27 6.61
C ASP A 37 4.95 -10.14 5.81
N PHE A 38 4.70 -11.04 4.85
CA PHE A 38 3.41 -11.13 4.17
C PHE A 38 2.26 -11.35 5.17
N TRP A 39 2.41 -12.28 6.12
CA TRP A 39 1.35 -12.56 7.11
C TRP A 39 1.13 -11.38 8.05
N ASN A 40 2.18 -10.67 8.44
CA ASN A 40 2.09 -9.47 9.26
C ASN A 40 1.36 -8.35 8.51
N LEU A 41 1.72 -8.11 7.25
CA LEU A 41 1.07 -7.13 6.39
C LEU A 41 -0.41 -7.49 6.14
N ARG A 42 -0.71 -8.77 5.89
CA ARG A 42 -2.07 -9.29 5.75
C ARG A 42 -2.94 -8.98 6.98
N LYS A 43 -2.40 -9.20 8.19
CA LYS A 43 -3.11 -8.88 9.45
C LYS A 43 -3.44 -7.39 9.53
N LEU A 44 -2.50 -6.52 9.17
CA LEU A 44 -2.72 -5.06 9.17
C LEU A 44 -3.84 -4.66 8.22
N PHE A 45 -3.91 -5.23 7.03
CA PHE A 45 -4.97 -4.94 6.07
C PHE A 45 -6.33 -5.47 6.51
N LEU A 46 -6.40 -6.70 7.03
CA LEU A 46 -7.66 -7.30 7.48
C LEU A 46 -8.18 -6.73 8.80
N ALA A 47 -7.34 -6.05 9.57
CA ALA A 47 -7.79 -5.28 10.73
C ALA A 47 -8.58 -4.01 10.35
N GLN A 48 -8.56 -3.58 9.08
CA GLN A 48 -9.27 -2.39 8.64
C GLN A 48 -10.76 -2.66 8.42
N PRO A 49 -11.64 -1.69 8.74
CA PRO A 49 -13.07 -1.87 8.61
C PRO A 49 -13.47 -2.13 7.15
N LYS A 50 -14.41 -3.07 6.96
CA LYS A 50 -15.00 -3.45 5.67
C LYS A 50 -14.00 -4.03 4.64
N VAL A 51 -12.73 -4.25 4.99
CA VAL A 51 -11.77 -4.93 4.11
C VAL A 51 -12.06 -6.43 4.09
N LYS A 52 -12.04 -6.99 2.88
CA LYS A 52 -12.11 -8.43 2.61
C LYS A 52 -10.86 -8.86 1.85
N GLU A 53 -10.41 -10.08 2.14
CA GLU A 53 -9.42 -10.77 1.33
C GLU A 53 -10.12 -11.44 0.14
N ILE A 54 -9.69 -11.11 -1.07
CA ILE A 54 -10.27 -11.64 -2.30
C ILE A 54 -9.14 -12.24 -3.11
N VAL A 55 -9.08 -13.57 -3.15
CA VAL A 55 -8.09 -14.30 -3.94
C VAL A 55 -8.71 -14.76 -5.23
N ASN A 56 -8.03 -14.57 -6.35
CA ASN A 56 -8.52 -15.08 -7.64
C ASN A 56 -8.52 -16.62 -7.67
N SER A 57 -9.27 -17.20 -8.60
CA SER A 57 -9.40 -18.65 -8.75
C SER A 57 -8.07 -19.38 -8.98
N LEU A 58 -7.09 -18.69 -9.56
CA LEU A 58 -5.77 -19.26 -9.87
C LEU A 58 -4.77 -19.15 -8.72
N GLY A 59 -5.11 -18.46 -7.61
CA GLY A 59 -4.17 -18.22 -6.52
C GLY A 59 -2.95 -17.39 -6.92
N THR A 60 -3.06 -16.59 -7.98
CA THR A 60 -1.97 -15.73 -8.47
C THR A 60 -2.15 -14.27 -8.07
N ARG A 61 -3.31 -13.91 -7.52
CA ARG A 61 -3.59 -12.54 -7.08
C ARG A 61 -4.47 -12.52 -5.84
N VAL A 62 -4.11 -11.66 -4.90
CA VAL A 62 -4.93 -11.31 -3.74
C VAL A 62 -5.18 -9.81 -3.71
N PHE A 63 -6.43 -9.43 -3.46
CA PHE A 63 -6.86 -8.07 -3.22
C PHE A 63 -7.34 -7.91 -1.78
N TYR A 64 -7.04 -6.76 -1.21
CA TYR A 64 -7.63 -6.28 0.04
C TYR A 64 -8.59 -5.15 -0.32
N ALA A 65 -9.89 -5.44 -0.33
CA ALA A 65 -10.89 -4.56 -0.92
C ALA A 65 -12.27 -4.73 -0.27
N THR A 66 -13.22 -3.85 -0.59
CA THR A 66 -14.60 -3.92 -0.05
C THR A 66 -15.41 -5.05 -0.70
N SER A 67 -15.17 -5.32 -1.97
CA SER A 67 -15.81 -6.39 -2.75
C SER A 67 -15.02 -6.66 -4.03
N ASN A 68 -15.41 -7.68 -4.79
CA ASN A 68 -14.88 -8.01 -6.12
C ASN A 68 -15.69 -7.35 -7.26
N ARG A 69 -16.65 -6.48 -6.94
CA ARG A 69 -17.54 -5.85 -7.92
C ARG A 69 -16.89 -4.59 -8.50
N GLU A 70 -17.43 -4.15 -9.63
CA GLU A 70 -17.11 -2.85 -10.21
C GLU A 70 -17.43 -1.73 -9.20
N GLY A 71 -16.59 -0.69 -9.16
CA GLY A 71 -16.67 0.38 -8.17
C GLY A 71 -16.15 0.02 -6.78
N SER A 72 -15.59 -1.19 -6.59
CA SER A 72 -14.95 -1.58 -5.33
C SER A 72 -13.81 -0.63 -4.95
N LYS A 73 -13.80 -0.25 -3.67
CA LYS A 73 -12.65 0.41 -3.06
C LYS A 73 -11.62 -0.66 -2.76
N ASN A 74 -10.37 -0.42 -3.18
CA ASN A 74 -9.22 -1.29 -2.95
C ASN A 74 -8.22 -0.59 -2.03
N LEU A 75 -7.59 -1.35 -1.14
CA LEU A 75 -6.55 -0.91 -0.22
C LEU A 75 -5.17 -1.34 -0.73
N ALA A 76 -5.04 -2.63 -1.07
CA ALA A 76 -3.79 -3.22 -1.52
C ALA A 76 -4.06 -4.41 -2.47
N GLU A 77 -3.07 -4.73 -3.29
CA GLU A 77 -3.08 -5.89 -4.19
C GLU A 77 -1.69 -6.53 -4.21
N ILE A 78 -1.63 -7.85 -4.22
CA ILE A 78 -0.42 -8.62 -4.46
C ILE A 78 -0.67 -9.52 -5.65
N CYS A 79 0.21 -9.46 -6.64
CA CYS A 79 0.15 -10.27 -7.86
C CYS A 79 1.44 -11.07 -8.01
N ILE A 80 1.31 -12.35 -8.31
CA ILE A 80 2.40 -13.26 -8.61
C ILE A 80 2.29 -13.69 -10.06
N SER A 81 3.36 -13.52 -10.82
CA SER A 81 3.46 -13.91 -12.23
C SER A 81 4.80 -14.58 -12.47
N GLY A 82 4.81 -15.91 -12.60
CA GLY A 82 6.05 -16.68 -12.65
C GLY A 82 6.86 -16.48 -11.37
N LYS A 83 8.11 -16.03 -11.48
CA LYS A 83 8.99 -15.72 -10.33
C LYS A 83 8.83 -14.29 -9.81
N GLN A 84 8.00 -13.47 -10.46
CA GLN A 84 7.84 -12.07 -10.13
C GLN A 84 6.69 -11.88 -9.14
N THR A 85 6.97 -11.17 -8.05
CA THR A 85 5.95 -10.65 -7.15
C THR A 85 5.84 -9.14 -7.35
N SER A 86 4.61 -8.66 -7.51
CA SER A 86 4.27 -7.25 -7.57
C SER A 86 3.37 -6.91 -6.39
N PHE A 87 3.69 -5.82 -5.71
CA PHE A 87 2.91 -5.31 -4.59
C PHE A 87 2.40 -3.91 -4.92
N PHE A 88 1.10 -3.71 -4.72
CA PHE A 88 0.43 -2.46 -5.05
C PHE A 88 -0.30 -1.92 -3.83
N LEU A 89 -0.20 -0.60 -3.65
CA LEU A 89 -0.95 0.16 -2.66
C LEU A 89 -1.84 1.19 -3.36
N TYR A 90 -3.02 1.42 -2.77
CA TYR A 90 -3.92 2.46 -3.23
C TYR A 90 -3.65 3.76 -2.47
N LEU A 91 -2.68 4.52 -2.95
CA LEU A 91 -2.20 5.74 -2.30
C LEU A 91 -2.94 6.99 -2.81
N PRO A 92 -3.07 8.06 -2.01
CA PRO A 92 -3.64 9.33 -2.44
C PRO A 92 -3.06 9.86 -3.76
N SER A 93 -3.89 10.51 -4.57
CA SER A 93 -3.44 11.26 -5.74
C SER A 93 -4.27 12.51 -5.90
N LYS A 94 -3.83 13.41 -6.78
CA LYS A 94 -4.59 14.62 -7.10
C LYS A 94 -5.96 14.31 -7.69
N HIS A 95 -6.97 15.06 -7.26
CA HIS A 95 -8.26 15.16 -7.94
C HIS A 95 -8.20 16.29 -8.96
N THR A 96 -8.24 15.96 -10.25
CA THR A 96 -8.16 16.92 -11.36
C THR A 96 -9.38 17.80 -11.53
N GLY A 97 -10.53 17.41 -10.96
CA GLY A 97 -11.80 18.12 -11.10
C GLY A 97 -12.26 18.87 -9.85
N MET A 98 -11.35 19.25 -8.95
CA MET A 98 -11.72 20.19 -7.89
C MET A 98 -11.42 21.61 -8.31
N ASP A 99 -12.48 22.34 -8.65
CA ASP A 99 -12.46 23.78 -8.50
C ASP A 99 -12.28 24.08 -7.01
N PHE A 100 -11.33 24.96 -6.68
CA PHE A 100 -11.05 25.42 -5.31
C PHE A 100 -12.27 26.05 -4.60
N ASN A 101 -13.39 26.24 -5.31
CA ASN A 101 -14.65 26.80 -4.81
C ASN A 101 -15.74 25.75 -4.52
N SER A 102 -15.47 24.46 -4.72
CA SER A 102 -16.45 23.38 -4.45
C SER A 102 -16.27 22.83 -3.04
N SER A 103 -17.19 23.17 -2.13
CA SER A 103 -17.29 22.65 -0.76
C SER A 103 -17.70 21.16 -0.66
N THR A 104 -17.82 20.47 -1.80
CA THR A 104 -18.34 19.10 -1.93
C THR A 104 -17.33 18.11 -2.50
N GLY A 105 -16.10 18.56 -2.77
CA GLY A 105 -15.06 17.72 -3.34
C GLY A 105 -14.44 16.79 -2.30
N ASN A 106 -14.19 15.53 -2.67
CA ASN A 106 -13.42 14.56 -1.87
C ASN A 106 -11.90 14.69 -2.19
N PRO A 107 -11.08 15.35 -1.35
CA PRO A 107 -9.72 15.80 -1.71
C PRO A 107 -8.74 14.65 -1.88
N VAL A 108 -9.08 13.48 -1.35
CA VAL A 108 -8.24 12.28 -1.39
C VAL A 108 -8.79 11.29 -2.41
N LYS A 109 -8.12 11.19 -3.57
CA LYS A 109 -8.42 10.15 -4.58
C LYS A 109 -7.33 9.08 -4.63
N PRO A 110 -7.49 7.96 -3.90
CA PRO A 110 -6.63 6.80 -4.02
C PRO A 110 -6.49 6.30 -5.46
N LYS A 111 -5.25 6.08 -5.88
CA LYS A 111 -4.85 5.45 -7.14
C LYS A 111 -3.93 4.28 -6.86
N ARG A 112 -3.89 3.36 -7.81
CA ARG A 112 -3.09 2.14 -7.71
C ARG A 112 -1.64 2.43 -8.09
N PHE A 113 -0.75 2.27 -7.12
CA PHE A 113 0.69 2.43 -7.30
C PHE A 113 1.39 1.10 -7.05
N GLU A 114 2.34 0.75 -7.91
CA GLU A 114 3.27 -0.35 -7.65
C GLU A 114 4.42 0.14 -6.78
N ILE A 115 4.70 -0.60 -5.71
CA ILE A 115 5.82 -0.37 -4.82
C ILE A 115 7.01 -1.16 -5.33
N ILE A 116 8.11 -0.47 -5.60
CA ILE A 116 9.32 -1.05 -6.18
C ILE A 116 10.45 -0.86 -5.16
N PHE A 117 10.93 -1.98 -4.65
CA PHE A 117 12.01 -2.06 -3.68
C PHE A 117 13.36 -2.11 -4.36
N SER A 118 14.42 -1.77 -3.63
CA SER A 118 15.77 -2.09 -4.08
C SER A 118 15.99 -3.61 -4.04
N GLU A 119 16.93 -4.12 -4.84
CA GLU A 119 17.15 -5.57 -4.99
C GLU A 119 17.52 -6.31 -3.69
N LEU A 120 18.03 -5.57 -2.70
CA LEU A 120 18.47 -6.10 -1.41
C LEU A 120 17.36 -6.17 -0.35
N GLU A 121 16.20 -5.59 -0.64
CA GLU A 121 15.12 -5.39 0.33
C GLU A 121 14.08 -6.51 0.29
N ASP A 122 13.39 -6.70 1.42
CA ASP A 122 12.31 -7.68 1.56
C ASP A 122 10.97 -7.05 1.18
N LEU A 123 10.20 -7.75 0.35
CA LEU A 123 9.09 -7.16 -0.42
C LEU A 123 7.88 -6.75 0.45
N PHE A 124 7.80 -7.25 1.68
CA PHE A 124 6.69 -7.01 2.60
C PHE A 124 7.12 -6.48 3.97
N LYS A 125 8.42 -6.30 4.20
CA LYS A 125 8.95 -5.83 5.47
C LYS A 125 8.73 -4.32 5.59
N LEU A 126 8.13 -3.87 6.68
CA LEU A 126 7.71 -2.46 6.81
C LEU A 126 8.89 -1.49 6.82
N GLU A 127 10.06 -1.94 7.29
CA GLU A 127 11.28 -1.16 7.35
C GLU A 127 12.04 -1.11 6.01
N SER A 128 11.57 -1.84 5.00
CA SER A 128 12.23 -1.89 3.70
C SER A 128 12.11 -0.56 2.96
N VAL A 129 13.22 -0.14 2.37
CA VAL A 129 13.30 1.10 1.59
C VAL A 129 12.61 0.92 0.25
N VAL A 130 11.63 1.78 -0.01
CA VAL A 130 10.96 1.90 -1.30
C VAL A 130 11.82 2.75 -2.21
N GLN A 131 12.40 2.13 -3.23
CA GLN A 131 13.26 2.81 -4.19
C GLN A 131 12.43 3.68 -5.14
N TYR A 132 11.42 3.08 -5.77
CA TYR A 132 10.54 3.75 -6.71
C TYR A 132 9.07 3.41 -6.45
N ILE A 133 8.21 4.29 -6.94
CA ILE A 133 6.78 4.10 -6.97
C ILE A 133 6.29 4.43 -8.37
N ALA A 134 5.52 3.52 -8.96
CA ALA A 134 5.01 3.67 -10.31
C ALA A 134 3.47 3.69 -10.29
N LEU A 135 2.87 4.74 -10.85
CA LEU A 135 1.43 4.79 -11.08
C LEU A 135 1.07 3.74 -12.13
N SER A 136 0.19 2.80 -11.79
CA SER A 136 -0.14 1.67 -12.66
C SER A 136 -1.64 1.44 -12.77
N SER A 137 -2.17 1.50 -13.99
CA SER A 137 -3.58 1.23 -14.29
C SER A 137 -3.91 -0.25 -14.51
N THR A 138 -2.92 -1.13 -14.69
CA THR A 138 -3.13 -2.54 -15.09
C THR A 138 -2.28 -3.54 -14.31
N ARG A 139 -1.43 -4.34 -14.96
CA ARG A 139 -0.68 -5.48 -14.39
C ARG A 139 0.58 -5.06 -13.62
N GLY A 140 0.86 -3.76 -13.55
CA GLY A 140 2.14 -3.23 -13.06
C GLY A 140 3.05 -2.77 -14.18
N ILE A 141 4.31 -2.53 -13.85
CA ILE A 141 5.40 -2.27 -14.77
C ILE A 141 5.75 -3.57 -15.51
N SER A 142 6.03 -3.45 -16.80
CA SER A 142 6.41 -4.60 -17.64
C SER A 142 7.76 -5.18 -17.24
N SER A 143 8.05 -6.43 -17.62
CA SER A 143 9.36 -7.05 -17.38
C SER A 143 10.50 -6.25 -18.02
N LYS A 144 10.27 -5.69 -19.22
CA LYS A 144 11.21 -4.77 -19.87
C LYS A 144 11.44 -3.48 -19.08
N GLU A 145 10.40 -2.95 -18.42
CA GLU A 145 10.54 -1.80 -17.53
C GLU A 145 11.35 -2.16 -16.27
N ARG A 146 11.23 -3.40 -15.76
CA ARG A 146 11.98 -3.89 -14.59
C ARG A 146 13.45 -4.15 -14.86
N GLU A 147 13.82 -4.65 -16.03
CA GLU A 147 15.23 -4.91 -16.36
C GLU A 147 16.07 -3.63 -16.39
N ASN A 148 15.44 -2.47 -16.62
CA ASN A 148 16.11 -1.19 -16.75
C ASN A 148 15.46 -0.11 -15.85
N LEU A 149 15.23 -0.42 -14.57
CA LEU A 149 14.48 0.45 -13.64
C LEU A 149 15.00 1.89 -13.63
N SER A 150 16.31 2.11 -13.47
CA SER A 150 16.89 3.46 -13.41
C SER A 150 16.67 4.24 -14.72
N ALA A 151 16.88 3.62 -15.87
CA ALA A 151 16.68 4.27 -17.16
C ALA A 151 15.20 4.58 -17.42
N ASN A 152 14.29 3.67 -17.03
CA ASN A 152 12.86 3.91 -17.11
C ASN A 152 12.41 5.02 -16.15
N PHE A 153 12.96 5.08 -14.95
CA PHE A 153 12.72 6.19 -14.03
C PHE A 153 13.13 7.52 -14.68
N GLU A 154 14.38 7.66 -15.18
CA GLU A 154 14.84 8.90 -15.80
C GLU A 154 13.99 9.31 -17.01
N LYS A 155 13.58 8.35 -17.84
CA LYS A 155 12.72 8.60 -18.99
C LYS A 155 11.31 9.08 -18.58
N ASN A 156 10.76 8.57 -17.49
CA ASN A 156 9.35 8.78 -17.12
C ASN A 156 9.14 9.76 -15.96
N ARG A 157 10.18 10.17 -15.21
CA ARG A 157 10.03 11.03 -14.01
C ARG A 157 9.46 12.41 -14.29
N LEU A 158 9.56 12.90 -15.53
CA LEU A 158 8.99 14.18 -15.97
C LEU A 158 7.62 14.02 -16.65
N ILE A 159 7.19 12.79 -16.93
CA ILE A 159 5.91 12.51 -17.58
C ILE A 159 4.82 12.50 -16.51
N HIS A 160 4.00 13.53 -16.52
CA HIS A 160 2.87 13.67 -15.61
C HIS A 160 1.61 13.06 -16.24
N GLY A 161 0.89 12.27 -15.45
CA GLY A 161 -0.47 11.89 -15.82
C GLY A 161 -1.41 13.09 -15.76
N ARG A 162 -2.68 12.90 -16.17
CA ARG A 162 -3.71 13.95 -16.03
C ARG A 162 -3.79 14.49 -14.61
N ASP A 163 -3.52 13.64 -13.61
CA ASP A 163 -3.57 13.96 -12.20
C ASP A 163 -2.32 14.67 -11.65
N CYS A 164 -1.49 15.30 -12.49
CA CYS A 164 -0.25 16.00 -12.09
C CYS A 164 0.71 15.17 -11.20
N MET A 165 0.52 13.85 -11.12
CA MET A 165 1.43 12.93 -10.49
C MET A 165 2.33 12.36 -11.58
N PRO A 166 3.65 12.34 -11.38
CA PRO A 166 4.54 11.70 -12.33
C PRO A 166 4.21 10.21 -12.39
N LYS A 167 4.33 9.60 -13.58
CA LYS A 167 4.13 8.16 -13.74
C LYS A 167 5.08 7.37 -12.82
N TRP A 168 6.27 7.92 -12.57
CA TRP A 168 7.30 7.37 -11.70
C TRP A 168 7.82 8.43 -10.74
N CYS A 169 8.00 8.06 -9.47
CA CYS A 169 8.71 8.86 -8.48
C CYS A 169 9.62 7.96 -7.63
N THR A 170 10.60 8.56 -6.96
CA THR A 170 11.31 7.86 -5.88
C THR A 170 10.41 7.74 -4.65
N GLY A 171 10.70 6.81 -3.73
CA GLY A 171 9.99 6.70 -2.45
C GLY A 171 9.90 8.05 -1.73
N LYS A 172 11.05 8.66 -1.42
CA LYS A 172 11.14 10.02 -0.83
C LYS A 172 10.44 11.09 -1.66
N GLY A 173 10.53 10.97 -2.99
CA GLY A 173 9.96 11.94 -3.91
C GLY A 173 8.43 11.96 -3.89
N TYR A 174 7.78 10.85 -3.52
CA TYR A 174 6.32 10.78 -3.49
C TYR A 174 5.71 11.77 -2.49
N PHE A 175 6.26 11.88 -1.28
CA PHE A 175 5.81 12.86 -0.29
C PHE A 175 5.92 14.29 -0.83
N ALA A 176 7.07 14.63 -1.43
CA ALA A 176 7.28 15.94 -2.04
C ALA A 176 6.30 16.20 -3.18
N GLN A 177 6.02 15.22 -4.04
CA GLN A 177 5.07 15.37 -5.14
C GLN A 177 3.63 15.56 -4.64
N LEU A 178 3.20 14.77 -3.66
CA LEU A 178 1.88 14.90 -3.08
C LEU A 178 1.70 16.24 -2.36
N SER A 179 2.77 16.78 -1.75
CA SER A 179 2.79 18.09 -1.08
C SER A 179 2.86 19.26 -2.07
N PHE A 180 3.73 19.17 -3.09
CA PHE A 180 4.06 20.26 -4.01
C PHE A 180 3.04 20.45 -5.13
N ALA A 181 2.40 19.39 -5.62
CA ALA A 181 1.36 19.47 -6.65
C ALA A 181 0.13 20.31 -6.26
N TYR A 182 0.20 20.98 -5.10
CA TYR A 182 -0.92 21.10 -4.20
C TYR A 182 -0.88 22.30 -3.24
N ASN A 183 0.27 22.78 -2.74
CA ASN A 183 0.24 23.71 -1.57
C ASN A 183 -0.59 23.12 -0.39
N ASN A 184 -0.83 21.80 -0.40
CA ASN A 184 -2.01 21.19 0.23
C ASN A 184 -1.58 20.31 1.39
N ARG A 185 -1.01 20.99 2.40
CA ARG A 185 -0.98 20.53 3.80
C ARG A 185 -2.32 19.89 4.19
N SER A 186 -3.44 20.38 3.66
CA SER A 186 -4.80 19.88 3.90
C SER A 186 -5.02 18.38 3.62
N VAL A 187 -4.38 17.78 2.60
CA VAL A 187 -4.54 16.33 2.35
C VAL A 187 -3.99 15.53 3.52
N PHE A 188 -2.81 15.91 4.02
CA PHE A 188 -2.23 15.27 5.21
C PHE A 188 -2.96 15.68 6.49
N GLU A 189 -3.50 16.90 6.55
CA GLU A 189 -4.30 17.37 7.67
C GLU A 189 -5.55 16.49 7.87
N GLU A 190 -6.22 16.15 6.77
CA GLU A 190 -7.40 15.27 6.77
C GLU A 190 -7.07 13.80 7.03
N LEU A 191 -5.90 13.33 6.57
CA LEU A 191 -5.47 11.95 6.77
C LEU A 191 -4.84 11.71 8.16
N TYR A 192 -4.33 12.76 8.81
CA TYR A 192 -3.65 12.71 10.11
C TYR A 192 -4.25 13.70 11.14
N PRO A 193 -5.57 13.71 11.36
CA PRO A 193 -6.22 14.70 12.21
C PRO A 193 -5.73 14.65 13.67
N GLU A 194 -5.28 13.50 14.15
CA GLU A 194 -4.74 13.34 15.50
C GLU A 194 -3.36 13.99 15.68
N LEU A 195 -2.54 14.03 14.62
CA LEU A 195 -1.25 14.72 14.65
C LEU A 195 -1.48 16.24 14.66
N VAL A 196 -2.44 16.69 13.84
CA VAL A 196 -2.89 18.08 13.79
C VAL A 196 -3.43 18.52 15.14
N ALA A 197 -4.29 17.72 15.78
CA ALA A 197 -4.88 18.04 17.07
C ALA A 197 -3.82 18.13 18.19
N LYS A 198 -2.79 17.27 18.16
CA LYS A 198 -1.70 17.28 19.14
C LYS A 198 -0.76 18.48 18.99
N ASN A 199 -0.52 18.92 17.76
CA ASN A 199 0.41 20.02 17.47
C ASN A 199 -0.09 20.92 16.33
N PRO A 200 -1.16 21.72 16.53
CA PRO A 200 -1.82 22.44 15.43
C PRO A 200 -0.89 23.37 14.64
N GLN A 201 0.10 23.97 15.31
CA GLN A 201 1.01 24.95 14.72
C GLN A 201 2.28 24.32 14.16
N GLY A 202 2.77 23.20 14.72
CA GLY A 202 4.03 22.57 14.36
C GLY A 202 3.93 21.19 13.70
N TRP A 203 2.73 20.63 13.55
CA TRP A 203 2.56 19.26 13.05
C TRP A 203 3.13 19.06 11.65
N TRP A 204 3.14 20.11 10.82
CA TRP A 204 3.62 19.99 9.44
C TRP A 204 5.13 19.80 9.42
N GLN A 205 5.86 20.58 10.21
CA GLN A 205 7.31 20.45 10.36
C GLN A 205 7.66 19.09 10.97
N GLU A 206 6.90 18.63 11.97
CA GLU A 206 7.06 17.29 12.55
C GLU A 206 6.77 16.19 11.53
N PHE A 207 5.74 16.33 10.69
CA PHE A 207 5.40 15.35 9.67
C PHE A 207 6.50 15.24 8.60
N GLN A 208 7.13 16.37 8.24
CA GLN A 208 8.22 16.42 7.27
C GLN A 208 9.50 15.72 7.72
N THR A 209 9.68 15.44 9.02
CA THR A 209 10.85 14.71 9.53
C THR A 209 10.68 13.19 9.55
N GLN A 210 9.48 12.69 9.22
CA GLN A 210 9.23 11.24 9.17
C GLN A 210 10.02 10.56 8.05
N GLU A 211 10.34 9.28 8.26
CA GLU A 211 10.97 8.42 7.24
C GLU A 211 9.95 8.04 6.15
N THR A 212 9.75 8.96 5.19
CA THR A 212 8.76 8.86 4.11
C THR A 212 9.18 7.96 2.94
N ASP A 213 10.24 7.16 3.10
CA ASP A 213 10.72 6.19 2.12
C ASP A 213 10.56 4.73 2.55
N LYS A 214 10.10 4.48 3.77
CA LYS A 214 9.87 3.13 4.27
C LYS A 214 8.51 2.59 3.85
N LEU A 215 8.43 1.29 3.59
CA LEU A 215 7.17 0.63 3.25
C LEU A 215 6.06 0.92 4.27
N GLY A 216 6.40 0.90 5.57
CA GLY A 216 5.47 1.18 6.65
C GLY A 216 4.77 2.52 6.51
N TRP A 217 5.48 3.56 6.04
CA TRP A 217 4.90 4.87 5.79
C TRP A 217 3.85 4.83 4.68
N PHE A 218 4.15 4.14 3.56
CA PHE A 218 3.18 3.99 2.46
C PHE A 218 1.97 3.14 2.86
N VAL A 219 2.17 2.09 3.67
CA VAL A 219 1.10 1.25 4.21
C VAL A 219 0.17 2.05 5.12
N ASP A 220 0.73 2.84 6.05
CA ASP A 220 -0.05 3.75 6.90
C ASP A 220 -0.84 4.76 6.06
N LEU A 221 -0.19 5.39 5.07
CA LEU A 221 -0.84 6.35 4.19
C LEU A 221 -1.99 5.71 3.39
N ALA A 222 -1.80 4.49 2.86
CA ALA A 222 -2.85 3.75 2.17
C ALA A 222 -4.04 3.42 3.10
N ILE A 223 -3.77 3.01 4.34
CA ILE A 223 -4.79 2.72 5.35
C ILE A 223 -5.57 3.97 5.73
N ARG A 224 -4.90 5.12 5.90
CA ARG A 224 -5.56 6.39 6.19
C ARG A 224 -6.43 6.84 5.03
N ALA A 225 -5.91 6.77 3.81
CA ALA A 225 -6.67 7.08 2.61
C ALA A 225 -7.88 6.15 2.41
N TRP A 226 -7.74 4.88 2.82
CA TRP A 226 -8.85 3.92 2.87
C TRP A 226 -9.92 4.32 3.88
N ARG A 227 -9.53 4.60 5.13
CA ARG A 227 -10.47 4.97 6.21
C ARG A 227 -11.22 6.23 5.86
N TYR A 228 -10.53 7.22 5.29
CA TYR A 228 -11.16 8.46 4.83
C TYR A 228 -12.26 8.23 3.79
N LYS A 229 -12.16 7.16 3.00
CA LYS A 229 -13.19 6.81 2.00
C LYS A 229 -14.38 6.04 2.55
N ILE A 230 -14.30 5.39 3.71
CA ILE A 230 -15.20 4.28 4.11
C ILE A 230 -16.23 4.69 5.15
#